data_AF-A0A2M7RWZ9-F1
#
_entry.id   AF-A0A2M7RWZ9-F1
#
_cell.length_a   1.000
_cell.length_b   1.000
_cell.length_c   1.000
_cell.angle_alpha   90.00
_cell.angle_beta   90.00
_cell.angle_gamma   90.00
#
_symmetry.space_group_name_H-M   'P 1'
#
loop_
_entity.id
_entity.type
_entity.pdbx_description
1 polymer ?
#
loop_
_entity_poly.entity_id
_entity_poly.type
_entity_poly.pdbx_seq_one_letter_code
_entity_poly.pdbx_strand_id
1 'polypeptide(L)'
;MRELMIFNYEKIYRNPRLNIEQPKVEKSFYSLFGKYLDDLKRNNKESNIFKHYLNDIKNREYRKKYEDERIVIDYLASMTDRYFNSQYKELFFPRNYAIPTKYQNQP
;
A
#
# COMPACT_ATOMS: atom_id res chain seq x y z
N MET A 1 12.77 -4.60 14.49
CA MET A 1 12.16 -4.29 13.16
C MET A 1 11.40 -5.46 12.55
N ARG A 2 11.94 -6.70 12.53
CA ARG A 2 11.19 -7.88 12.04
C ARG A 2 10.02 -8.30 12.93
N GLU A 3 10.14 -8.14 14.24
CA GLU A 3 9.14 -8.62 15.20
C GLU A 3 7.81 -7.88 15.13
N LEU A 4 7.82 -6.55 14.92
CA LEU A 4 6.59 -5.76 14.78
C LEU A 4 5.85 -6.08 13.48
N MET A 5 6.58 -6.36 12.39
CA MET A 5 5.99 -6.86 11.16
C MET A 5 5.37 -8.24 11.35
N ILE A 6 6.11 -9.17 11.96
CA ILE A 6 5.64 -10.55 12.21
C ILE A 6 4.42 -10.54 13.14
N PHE A 7 4.42 -9.71 14.19
CA PHE A 7 3.31 -9.61 15.14
C PHE A 7 2.01 -9.07 14.52
N ASN A 8 2.12 -8.08 13.62
CA ASN A 8 0.97 -7.58 12.86
C ASN A 8 0.46 -8.65 11.88
N TYR A 9 1.39 -9.39 11.27
CA TYR A 9 1.11 -10.48 10.34
C TYR A 9 0.44 -11.69 11.00
N GLU A 10 0.81 -12.08 12.22
CA GLU A 10 0.22 -13.27 12.85
C GLU A 10 -1.20 -13.04 13.38
N LYS A 11 -1.51 -11.81 13.80
CA LYS A 11 -2.80 -11.47 14.45
C LYS A 11 -3.94 -11.24 13.44
N ILE A 12 -3.64 -10.76 12.24
CA ILE A 12 -4.66 -10.42 11.23
C ILE A 12 -4.98 -11.62 10.31
N TYR A 13 -4.05 -12.57 10.13
CA TYR A 13 -4.09 -13.53 9.01
C TYR A 13 -4.50 -14.98 9.36
N ARG A 14 -5.05 -15.25 10.56
CA ARG A 14 -5.36 -16.63 11.02
C ARG A 14 -6.82 -17.10 10.80
N ASN A 15 -7.47 -16.73 9.69
CA ASN A 15 -8.76 -17.33 9.29
C ASN A 15 -8.58 -18.27 8.07
N PRO A 16 -8.95 -19.56 8.16
CA PRO A 16 -8.78 -20.54 7.07
C PRO A 16 -9.48 -20.18 5.75
N ARG A 17 -10.53 -19.34 5.77
CA ARG A 17 -11.22 -18.87 4.54
C ARG A 17 -10.46 -17.76 3.78
N LEU A 18 -9.42 -17.17 4.38
CA LEU A 18 -8.56 -16.13 3.76
C LEU A 18 -7.42 -16.73 2.90
N ASN A 19 -7.18 -18.04 2.97
CA ASN A 19 -5.97 -18.70 2.44
C ASN A 19 -5.76 -18.63 0.92
N ILE A 20 -6.79 -18.38 0.11
CA ILE A 20 -6.64 -18.34 -1.37
C ILE A 20 -6.21 -16.94 -1.86
N GLU A 21 -6.63 -15.89 -1.16
CA GLU A 21 -6.33 -14.50 -1.55
C GLU A 21 -5.18 -13.88 -0.75
N GLN A 22 -4.75 -14.52 0.34
CA GLN A 22 -3.62 -14.09 1.16
C GLN A 22 -2.36 -13.71 0.36
N PRO A 23 -1.90 -14.51 -0.62
CA PRO A 23 -0.73 -14.14 -1.41
C PRO A 23 -0.94 -12.87 -2.25
N LYS A 24 -2.18 -12.58 -2.68
CA LYS A 24 -2.51 -11.35 -3.43
C LYS A 24 -2.55 -10.14 -2.51
N VAL A 25 -3.11 -10.29 -1.32
CA VAL A 25 -3.16 -9.24 -0.29
C VAL A 25 -1.73 -8.88 0.12
N GLU A 26 -0.91 -9.88 0.42
CA GLU A 26 0.51 -9.71 0.75
C GLU A 26 1.28 -8.97 -0.35
N LYS A 27 1.14 -9.39 -1.61
CA LYS A 27 1.74 -8.70 -2.77
C LYS A 27 1.28 -7.25 -2.88
N SER A 28 0.00 -6.99 -2.61
CA SER A 28 -0.55 -5.62 -2.64
C SER A 28 0.09 -4.74 -1.58
N PHE A 29 0.29 -5.26 -0.37
CA PHE A 29 0.99 -4.56 0.70
C PHE A 29 2.43 -4.26 0.35
N TYR A 30 3.20 -5.24 -0.14
CA TYR A 30 4.60 -5.00 -0.54
C TYR A 30 4.72 -3.99 -1.67
N SER A 31 3.81 -4.05 -2.64
CA SER A 31 3.80 -3.12 -3.78
C SER A 31 3.55 -1.68 -3.32
N LEU A 32 2.51 -1.45 -2.50
CA LEU A 32 2.22 -0.12 -1.95
C LEU A 32 3.34 0.36 -1.03
N PHE A 33 3.87 -0.51 -0.17
CA PHE A 33 4.99 -0.18 0.70
C PHE A 33 6.20 0.31 -0.12
N GLY A 34 6.62 -0.46 -1.12
CA GLY A 34 7.73 -0.09 -1.98
C GLY A 34 7.50 1.22 -2.72
N LYS A 35 6.29 1.42 -3.26
CA LYS A 35 5.94 2.65 -3.99
C LYS A 35 5.99 3.89 -3.10
N TYR A 36 5.39 3.83 -1.92
CA TYR A 36 5.37 4.97 -1.00
C TYR A 36 6.74 5.24 -0.37
N LEU A 37 7.53 4.19 -0.13
CA LEU A 37 8.91 4.35 0.34
C LEU A 37 9.77 5.08 -0.71
N ASP A 38 9.66 4.70 -1.98
CA ASP A 38 10.33 5.41 -3.08
C ASP A 38 9.83 6.87 -3.21
N ASP A 39 8.53 7.11 -3.06
CA ASP A 39 7.97 8.46 -3.06
C ASP A 39 8.51 9.33 -1.91
N LEU A 40 8.64 8.78 -0.70
CA LEU A 40 9.23 9.50 0.43
C LEU A 40 10.70 9.85 0.16
N LYS A 41 11.49 8.87 -0.30
CA LYS A 41 12.92 9.04 -0.61
C LYS A 41 13.15 10.06 -1.73
N ARG A 42 12.29 10.09 -2.75
CA ARG A 42 12.30 11.08 -3.85
C ARG A 42 11.60 12.39 -3.51
N ASN A 43 11.01 12.48 -2.31
CA ASN A 43 10.22 13.64 -1.88
C ASN A 43 9.10 14.00 -2.87
N ASN A 44 8.45 13.00 -3.47
CA ASN A 44 7.40 13.15 -4.46
C ASN A 44 6.11 13.69 -3.83
N LYS A 45 5.96 15.02 -3.80
CA LYS A 45 4.80 15.72 -3.21
C LYS A 45 3.47 15.41 -3.87
N GLU A 46 3.49 14.84 -5.08
CA GLU A 46 2.28 14.42 -5.76
C GLU A 46 1.70 13.11 -5.22
N SER A 47 2.49 12.35 -4.45
CA SER A 47 2.06 11.09 -3.85
C SER A 47 1.03 11.31 -2.73
N ASN A 48 0.07 10.40 -2.64
CA ASN A 48 -1.02 10.49 -1.67
C ASN A 48 -0.54 10.37 -0.21
N ILE A 49 0.63 9.76 0.04
CA ILE A 49 1.26 9.81 1.36
C ILE A 49 1.65 11.23 1.77
N PHE A 50 2.02 12.10 0.82
CA PHE A 50 2.26 13.51 1.13
C PHE A 50 0.96 14.29 1.26
N LYS A 51 0.04 14.13 0.31
CA LYS A 51 -1.20 14.91 0.24
C LYS A 51 -2.17 14.61 1.38
N HIS A 52 -2.30 13.34 1.76
CA HIS A 52 -3.33 12.89 2.71
C HIS A 52 -2.77 12.59 4.11
N TYR A 53 -1.46 12.34 4.24
CA TYR A 53 -0.87 11.93 5.51
C TYR A 53 0.18 12.90 6.05
N LEU A 54 1.05 13.47 5.20
CA LEU A 54 2.12 14.38 5.63
C LEU A 54 1.83 15.88 5.36
N ASN A 55 0.59 16.25 5.07
CA ASN A 55 0.23 17.61 4.66
C ASN A 55 0.16 18.62 5.84
N ASP A 56 -0.07 18.15 7.07
CA ASP A 56 -0.14 19.04 8.22
C ASP A 56 1.22 19.48 8.75
N ILE A 57 1.30 20.73 9.22
CA ILE A 57 2.52 21.36 9.77
C ILE A 57 3.14 20.53 10.92
N LYS A 58 2.32 19.80 11.70
CA LYS A 58 2.77 18.88 12.76
C LYS A 58 3.57 17.68 12.22
N ASN A 59 3.42 17.34 10.94
CA ASN A 59 4.06 16.16 10.33
C ASN A 59 5.49 16.44 9.83
N ARG A 60 5.94 17.71 9.83
CA ARG A 60 7.34 18.05 9.50
C ARG A 60 8.32 17.59 10.57
N GLU A 61 7.97 17.71 11.85
CA GLU A 61 8.80 17.19 12.94
C GLU A 61 8.73 15.67 13.02
N TYR A 62 7.55 15.10 12.78
CA TYR A 62 7.35 13.66 12.69
C TYR A 62 8.26 13.02 11.62
N ARG A 63 8.36 13.61 10.42
CA ARG A 63 9.26 13.11 9.36
C ARG A 63 10.75 13.20 9.72
N LYS A 64 11.16 14.21 10.50
CA LYS A 64 12.56 14.32 10.96
C LYS A 64 12.90 13.32 12.06
N LYS A 65 11.87 12.83 12.77
CA LYS A 65 12.01 11.96 13.94
C LYS A 65 11.96 10.47 13.61
N TYR A 66 11.26 10.08 12.55
CA TYR A 66 11.06 8.67 12.20
C TYR A 66 11.61 8.34 10.81
N GLU A 67 12.12 7.12 10.67
CA GLU A 67 12.55 6.56 9.39
C GLU A 67 11.40 6.49 8.39
N ASP A 68 11.70 6.68 7.10
CA ASP A 68 10.70 6.65 6.03
C ASP A 68 9.92 5.32 6.04
N GLU A 69 10.56 4.18 6.30
CA GLU A 69 9.91 2.88 6.43
C GLU A 69 8.82 2.88 7.52
N ARG A 70 9.08 3.52 8.66
CA ARG A 70 8.11 3.62 9.75
C ARG A 70 6.92 4.49 9.36
N ILE A 71 7.18 5.60 8.67
CA ILE A 71 6.14 6.51 8.17
C ILE A 71 5.22 5.77 7.19
N VAL A 72 5.78 4.97 6.28
CA VAL A 72 4.98 4.17 5.34
C VAL A 72 4.16 3.11 6.06
N ILE A 73 4.71 2.43 7.06
CA ILE A 73 3.98 1.44 7.86
C ILE A 73 2.78 2.09 8.56
N ASP A 74 3.01 3.23 9.25
CA ASP A 74 1.95 3.93 9.98
C ASP A 74 0.89 4.48 9.01
N TYR A 75 1.28 4.94 7.81
CA TYR A 75 0.33 5.33 6.77
C TYR A 75 -0.52 4.16 6.28
N LEU A 76 0.08 3.02 5.93
CA LEU A 76 -0.64 1.82 5.48
C LEU A 76 -1.58 1.30 6.57
N ALA A 77 -1.16 1.32 7.84
CA ALA A 77 -1.97 0.91 8.98
C ALA A 77 -3.17 1.85 9.25
N SER A 78 -3.07 3.11 8.83
CA SER A 78 -4.17 4.08 8.95
C SER A 78 -5.23 3.96 7.84
N MET A 79 -4.97 3.17 6.80
CA MET A 79 -5.90 3.02 5.68
C MET A 79 -7.11 2.17 6.05
N THR A 80 -8.29 2.55 5.54
CA THR A 80 -9.41 1.63 5.45
C THR A 80 -9.20 0.66 4.29
N ASP A 81 -9.78 -0.54 4.34
CA ASP A 81 -9.71 -1.53 3.25
C ASP A 81 -10.15 -0.93 1.90
N ARG A 82 -11.20 -0.09 1.91
CA ARG A 82 -11.68 0.62 0.71
C ARG A 82 -10.60 1.52 0.12
N TYR A 83 -9.95 2.31 0.97
CA TYR A 83 -8.91 3.24 0.53
C TYR A 83 -7.67 2.48 0.04
N PHE A 84 -7.21 1.47 0.77
CA PHE A 84 -6.11 0.61 0.36
C PHE A 84 -6.33 0.00 -1.04
N ASN A 85 -7.51 -0.60 -1.25
CA ASN A 85 -7.87 -1.20 -2.54
C ASN A 85 -7.95 -0.16 -3.67
N SER A 86 -8.44 1.04 -3.39
CA SER A 86 -8.46 2.15 -4.35
C SER A 86 -7.05 2.57 -4.76
N GLN A 87 -6.16 2.74 -3.78
CA GLN A 87 -4.77 3.13 -4.03
C GLN A 87 -4.01 2.07 -4.81
N TYR A 88 -4.18 0.80 -4.46
CA TYR A 88 -3.54 -0.30 -5.19
C TYR A 88 -4.01 -0.35 -6.65
N LYS A 89 -5.33 -0.20 -6.90
CA LYS A 89 -5.87 -0.15 -8.26
C LYS A 89 -5.32 1.03 -9.05
N GLU A 90 -5.35 2.22 -8.47
CA GLU A 90 -4.90 3.44 -9.16
C GLU A 90 -3.42 3.38 -9.57
N LEU A 91 -2.56 2.81 -8.71
CA LEU A 91 -1.11 2.81 -8.90
C LEU A 91 -0.60 1.65 -9.76
N PHE A 92 -1.27 0.49 -9.70
CA PHE A 92 -0.74 -0.75 -10.31
C PHE A 92 -1.63 -1.35 -11.39
N PHE A 93 -2.89 -0.92 -11.53
CA PHE A 93 -3.73 -1.38 -12.64
C PHE A 93 -3.59 -0.45 -13.84
N PRO A 94 -3.42 -1.01 -15.05
CA PRO A 94 -3.35 -0.21 -16.26
C PRO A 94 -4.71 0.45 -16.55
N ARG A 95 -4.71 1.77 -16.73
CA ARG A 95 -5.94 2.54 -17.05
C ARG A 95 -6.50 2.28 -18.45
N ASN A 96 -5.63 1.89 -19.39
CA ASN A 96 -5.96 1.74 -20.82
C ASN A 96 -5.63 0.34 -21.36
N TYR A 97 -5.76 -0.71 -20.55
CA TYR A 97 -5.60 -2.06 -21.07
C TYR A 97 -6.87 -2.48 -21.79
N ALA A 98 -6.97 -2.15 -23.08
CA ALA A 98 -7.95 -2.77 -23.96
C ALA A 98 -7.68 -4.27 -23.94
N ILE A 99 -8.58 -5.07 -23.36
CA ILE A 99 -8.52 -6.52 -23.56
C ILE A 99 -8.62 -6.73 -25.07
N PRO A 100 -7.61 -7.33 -25.73
CA PRO A 100 -7.74 -7.66 -27.13
C PRO A 100 -8.95 -8.58 -27.27
N THR A 101 -9.90 -8.22 -28.14
CA THR A 101 -11.20 -8.88 -28.35
C THR A 101 -11.11 -10.39 -28.61
N LYS A 102 -9.92 -10.93 -28.88
CA LYS A 102 -9.64 -12.36 -29.01
C LYS A 102 -9.84 -13.19 -27.72
N TYR A 103 -10.05 -12.59 -26.56
CA TYR A 103 -10.34 -13.30 -25.29
C TYR A 103 -11.79 -13.18 -24.83
N GLN A 104 -12.68 -12.51 -25.59
CA GLN A 104 -14.09 -12.36 -25.22
C GLN A 104 -14.98 -13.50 -25.74
N ASN A 105 -14.46 -14.39 -26.60
CA ASN A 105 -15.19 -15.52 -27.17
C ASN A 105 -14.31 -16.79 -27.25
N GLN A 106 -13.86 -17.30 -26.12
CA GLN A 106 -13.44 -18.71 -26.05
C GLN A 106 -14.49 -19.48 -25.24
N PRO A 107 -14.98 -20.62 -25.76
CA PRO A 107 -16.13 -21.35 -25.21
C PRO A 107 -15.89 -21.89 -23.80
#